data_AF-G4Z7R2-F1
#
_entry.id   AF-G4Z7R2-F1
#
_cell.length_a   1.000
_cell.length_b   1.000
_cell.length_c   1.000
_cell.angle_alpha   90.00
_cell.angle_beta   90.00
_cell.angle_gamma   90.00
#
_symmetry.space_group_name_H-M   'P 1'
#
loop_
_entity.id
_entity.type
_entity.pdbx_description
1 polymer ?
#
loop_
_entity_poly.entity_id
_entity_poly.type
_entity_poly.pdbx_seq_one_letter_code
_entity_poly.pdbx_strand_id
1 'polypeptide(L)'
;MGLLASFGRIVACWEAAQVELHGFYSVQRSRDYILYSKRTSIFRALVVQALMPWPCVVITVLADIIPMRPPTEGNNATYPFIIRTLFIYWICTIAISL
;
A
#
# COMPACT_ATOMS: atom_id res chain seq x y z
N MET A 1 22.62 -12.69 3.12
CA MET A 1 22.48 -11.69 4.21
C MET A 1 21.94 -10.32 3.74
N GLY A 2 22.04 -9.92 2.45
CA GLY A 2 21.54 -8.61 1.99
C GLY A 2 20.01 -8.48 1.81
N LEU A 3 19.33 -9.54 1.37
CA LEU A 3 17.90 -9.46 0.99
C LEU A 3 16.96 -9.19 2.18
N LEU A 4 17.23 -9.83 3.33
CA LEU A 4 16.44 -9.64 4.56
C LEU A 4 16.63 -8.23 5.15
N ALA A 5 17.85 -7.69 5.06
CA ALA A 5 18.14 -6.32 5.50
C ALA A 5 17.44 -5.29 4.61
N SER A 6 17.39 -5.51 3.29
CA SER A 6 16.63 -4.66 2.37
C SER A 6 15.13 -4.72 2.64
N PHE A 7 14.58 -5.90 2.92
CA PHE A 7 13.17 -6.05 3.28
C PHE A 7 12.81 -5.28 4.57
N GLY A 8 13.64 -5.38 5.62
CA GLY A 8 13.42 -4.64 6.86
C GLY A 8 13.43 -3.11 6.67
N ARG A 9 14.25 -2.59 5.77
CA ARG A 9 14.27 -1.15 5.43
C ARG A 9 13.01 -0.70 4.71
N ILE A 10 12.45 -1.56 3.85
CA ILE A 10 11.19 -1.28 3.14
C ILE A 10 10.04 -1.24 4.15
N VAL A 11 9.99 -2.21 5.06
CA VAL A 11 8.98 -2.27 6.14
C VAL A 11 9.06 -1.04 7.04
N ALA A 12 10.25 -0.66 7.51
CA ALA A 12 10.41 0.54 8.35
C ALA A 12 9.99 1.84 7.62
N CYS A 13 10.28 1.94 6.32
CA CYS A 13 9.86 3.08 5.51
C CYS A 13 8.32 3.10 5.33
N TRP A 14 7.72 1.93 5.18
CA TRP A 14 6.27 1.75 5.07
C TRP A 14 5.55 2.13 6.36
N GLU A 15 6.01 1.61 7.51
CA GLU A 15 5.47 1.96 8.83
C GLU A 15 5.57 3.47 9.07
N ALA A 16 6.72 4.09 8.76
CA ALA A 16 6.92 5.54 8.88
C ALA A 16 5.96 6.37 7.99
N ALA A 17 5.51 5.82 6.86
CA ALA A 17 4.55 6.47 5.98
C ALA A 17 3.10 6.39 6.50
N GLN A 18 2.77 5.35 7.27
CA GLN A 18 1.44 5.18 7.85
C GLN A 18 1.22 6.17 9.00
N VAL A 19 0.41 7.19 8.71
CA VAL A 19 0.07 8.25 9.68
C VAL A 19 -0.71 7.69 10.87
N GLU A 20 -1.49 6.63 10.65
CA GLU A 20 -2.37 6.01 11.66
C GLU A 20 -1.58 5.32 12.79
N LEU A 21 -0.42 4.72 12.51
CA LEU A 21 0.45 4.12 13.53
C LEU A 21 1.09 5.17 14.47
N HIS A 22 1.09 6.45 14.08
CA HIS A 22 1.81 7.49 14.81
C HIS A 22 0.93 8.33 15.75
N GLY A 23 -0.29 7.87 16.05
CA GLY A 23 -1.15 8.40 17.10
C GLY A 23 -1.84 9.74 16.79
N PHE A 24 -2.37 10.39 17.83
CA PHE A 24 -3.22 11.57 17.73
C PHE A 24 -2.54 12.81 17.13
N TYR A 25 -3.31 13.61 16.41
CA TYR A 25 -2.88 14.90 15.87
C TYR A 25 -2.45 15.86 17.00
N SER A 26 -1.13 16.02 17.18
CA SER A 26 -0.55 16.98 18.12
C SER A 26 -0.22 18.31 17.45
N VAL A 27 -0.22 19.39 18.23
CA VAL A 27 0.19 20.73 17.77
C VAL A 27 1.67 20.74 17.34
N GLN A 28 2.52 19.90 17.94
CA GLN A 28 3.90 19.73 17.49
C GLN A 28 3.97 19.20 16.05
N ARG A 29 3.21 18.14 15.73
CA ARG A 29 3.25 17.53 14.38
C ARG A 29 2.80 18.48 13.27
N SER A 30 1.81 19.33 13.55
CA SER A 30 1.37 20.35 12.59
C SER A 30 2.43 21.44 12.40
N ARG A 31 3.12 21.85 13.46
CA ARG A 31 4.26 22.79 13.36
C ARG A 31 5.42 22.19 12.58
N ASP A 32 5.76 20.94 12.83
CA ASP A 32 6.83 20.23 12.12
C ASP A 32 6.52 20.07 10.63
N TYR A 33 5.26 19.77 10.29
CA TYR A 33 4.80 19.74 8.91
C TYR A 33 4.95 21.11 8.21
N ILE A 34 4.59 22.20 8.89
CA ILE A 34 4.73 23.55 8.33
C ILE A 34 6.21 23.89 8.10
N LEU A 35 7.09 23.56 9.05
CA LEU A 35 8.53 23.76 8.90
C LEU A 35 9.12 22.91 7.76
N TYR A 36 8.69 21.65 7.67
CA TYR A 36 9.08 20.73 6.61
C TYR A 36 8.63 21.23 5.23
N SER A 37 7.38 21.68 5.12
CA SER A 37 6.81 22.22 3.88
C SER A 37 7.60 23.43 3.37
N LYS A 38 8.02 24.33 4.27
CA LYS A 38 8.86 25.49 3.92
C LYS A 38 10.28 25.12 3.49
N ARG A 39 10.83 24.01 3.98
CA ARG A 39 12.22 23.57 3.71
C ARG A 39 12.31 22.57 2.55
N THR A 40 11.23 21.86 2.24
CA THR A 40 11.21 20.81 1.23
C THR A 40 11.24 21.36 -0.19
N SER A 41 12.06 20.73 -1.03
CA SER A 41 12.06 20.99 -2.48
C SER A 41 10.80 20.43 -3.14
N ILE A 42 10.22 21.21 -4.06
CA ILE A 42 9.06 20.81 -4.88
C ILE A 42 9.32 19.47 -5.59
N PHE A 43 10.54 19.24 -6.06
CA PHE A 43 10.90 17.99 -6.72
C PHE A 43 10.70 16.77 -5.81
N ARG A 44 11.14 16.86 -4.55
CA ARG A 44 10.96 15.78 -3.58
C ARG A 44 9.48 15.54 -3.29
N ALA A 45 8.69 16.60 -3.18
CA ALA A 45 7.24 16.48 -2.98
C ALA A 45 6.57 15.77 -4.17
N LEU A 46 6.91 16.13 -5.40
CA LEU A 46 6.39 15.49 -6.62
C LEU A 46 6.76 14.00 -6.70
N VAL A 47 8.02 13.66 -6.37
CA VAL A 47 8.47 12.27 -6.35
C VAL A 47 7.70 11.45 -5.31
N VAL A 48 7.52 11.97 -4.10
CA VAL A 48 6.74 11.28 -3.06
C VAL A 48 5.28 11.12 -3.48
N GLN A 49 4.67 12.16 -4.07
CA GLN A 49 3.29 12.11 -4.55
C GLN A 49 3.10 11.09 -5.68
N ALA A 50 4.07 10.96 -6.58
CA ALA A 50 4.04 9.97 -7.66
C ALA A 50 4.25 8.54 -7.17
N LEU A 51 5.08 8.34 -6.13
CA LEU A 51 5.40 7.02 -5.58
C LEU A 51 4.35 6.49 -4.60
N MET A 52 3.69 7.37 -3.84
CA MET A 52 2.69 6.96 -2.84
C MET A 52 1.53 6.09 -3.36
N PRO A 53 0.94 6.32 -4.56
CA PRO A 53 -0.15 5.48 -5.05
C PRO A 53 0.32 4.13 -5.63
N TRP A 54 1.60 4.00 -5.99
CA TRP A 54 2.11 2.82 -6.71
C TRP A 54 1.96 1.49 -5.99
N PRO A 55 2.15 1.40 -4.65
CA PRO A 55 1.86 0.17 -3.91
C PRO A 55 0.42 -0.33 -4.13
N CYS A 56 -0.56 0.57 -4.13
CA CYS A 56 -1.96 0.24 -4.40
C CYS A 56 -2.15 -0.22 -5.85
N VAL A 57 -1.57 0.51 -6.81
CA VAL A 57 -1.65 0.15 -8.24
C VAL A 57 -1.06 -1.24 -8.51
N VAL A 58 0.10 -1.55 -7.93
CA VAL A 58 0.74 -2.87 -8.08
C VAL A 58 -0.17 -3.98 -7.54
N ILE A 59 -0.76 -3.79 -6.37
CA ILE A 59 -1.70 -4.75 -5.76
C ILE A 59 -2.92 -4.96 -6.67
N THR A 60 -3.51 -3.88 -7.20
CA THR A 60 -4.68 -3.97 -8.08
C THR A 60 -4.34 -4.71 -9.38
N VAL A 61 -3.20 -4.40 -10.00
CA VAL A 61 -2.75 -5.08 -11.22
C VAL A 61 -2.52 -6.57 -10.96
N LEU A 62 -1.91 -6.94 -9.83
CA LEU A 62 -1.74 -8.35 -9.45
C LEU A 62 -3.07 -9.08 -9.31
N ALA A 63 -4.10 -8.42 -8.78
CA ALA A 63 -5.44 -8.99 -8.68
C ALA A 63 -6.16 -9.07 -10.05
N ASP A 64 -5.92 -8.13 -10.96
CA ASP A 64 -6.53 -8.07 -12.28
C ASP A 64 -5.88 -9.02 -13.30
N ILE A 65 -4.62 -9.41 -13.10
CA ILE A 65 -3.96 -10.45 -13.92
C ILE A 65 -4.68 -11.81 -13.78
N ILE A 66 -5.43 -12.04 -12.69
CA ILE A 66 -6.16 -13.30 -12.49
C ILE A 66 -7.37 -13.34 -13.43
N PRO A 67 -7.38 -14.20 -14.47
CA PRO A 67 -8.42 -14.20 -15.47
C PRO A 67 -9.74 -14.71 -14.87
N MET A 68 -10.80 -13.90 -14.99
CA MET A 68 -12.15 -14.30 -14.61
C MET A 68 -12.82 -15.02 -15.79
N ARG A 69 -13.32 -16.24 -15.55
CA ARG A 69 -14.09 -16.99 -16.55
C ARG A 69 -15.52 -16.46 -16.64
N PRO A 70 -16.19 -16.65 -17.79
CA PRO A 70 -17.56 -16.19 -17.96
C PRO A 70 -18.51 -16.87 -16.96
N PRO A 71 -19.51 -16.13 -16.42
CA PRO A 71 -20.42 -16.64 -15.39
C PRO A 71 -21.36 -17.76 -15.88
N THR A 72 -21.39 -17.99 -17.20
CA THR A 72 -22.20 -19.02 -17.86
C THR A 72 -21.66 -20.44 -17.69
N GLU A 73 -20.40 -20.62 -17.24
CA GLU A 73 -19.77 -21.94 -17.05
C GLU A 73 -20.16 -22.64 -15.73
N GLY A 74 -20.99 -22.00 -14.89
CA GLY A 74 -21.47 -22.57 -13.63
C GLY A 74 -20.39 -22.69 -12.53
N ASN A 75 -20.75 -23.27 -11.38
CA ASN A 75 -19.93 -23.29 -10.16
C ASN A 75 -18.56 -23.98 -10.29
N ASN A 76 -18.34 -24.79 -11.32
CA ASN A 76 -17.08 -25.51 -11.52
C ASN A 76 -15.96 -24.61 -12.06
N ALA A 77 -16.28 -23.42 -12.57
CA ALA A 77 -15.33 -22.44 -13.10
C ALA A 77 -14.94 -21.35 -12.09
N THR A 78 -15.43 -21.41 -10.85
CA THR A 78 -15.32 -20.34 -9.84
C THR A 78 -13.94 -20.26 -9.16
N TYR A 79 -13.05 -21.23 -9.37
CA TYR A 79 -11.73 -21.26 -8.71
C TYR A 79 -10.89 -19.96 -8.87
N PRO A 80 -10.77 -19.34 -10.05
CA PRO A 80 -10.03 -18.09 -10.22
C PRO A 80 -10.66 -16.93 -9.43
N PHE A 81 -11.99 -16.90 -9.36
CA PHE A 81 -12.73 -15.91 -8.57
C PHE A 81 -12.46 -16.07 -7.07
N ILE A 82 -12.43 -17.31 -6.56
CA ILE A 82 -12.12 -17.59 -5.16
C ILE A 82 -10.68 -17.14 -4.83
N ILE A 83 -9.72 -17.47 -5.69
CA ILE A 83 -8.31 -17.08 -5.50
C ILE A 83 -8.15 -15.56 -5.47
N ARG A 84 -8.74 -14.86 -6.44
CA ARG A 84 -8.74 -13.38 -6.49
C ARG A 84 -9.36 -12.79 -5.22
N THR A 85 -10.50 -13.32 -4.79
CA THR A 85 -11.22 -12.83 -3.60
C THR A 85 -10.41 -13.04 -2.32
N LEU A 86 -9.81 -14.22 -2.13
CA LEU A 86 -8.97 -14.51 -0.97
C LEU A 86 -7.70 -13.65 -0.96
N PHE A 87 -7.08 -13.45 -2.12
CA PHE A 87 -5.89 -12.59 -2.26
C PHE A 87 -6.20 -11.14 -1.86
N ILE A 88 -7.28 -10.56 -2.40
CA ILE A 88 -7.71 -9.19 -2.05
C ILE A 88 -8.06 -9.12 -0.56
N TYR A 89 -8.83 -10.08 -0.04
CA TYR A 89 -9.21 -10.12 1.36
C TYR A 89 -7.99 -10.16 2.30
N TRP A 90 -6.99 -10.98 1.98
CA TRP A 90 -5.76 -11.08 2.76
C TRP A 90 -4.97 -9.77 2.76
N ILE A 91 -4.84 -9.12 1.60
CA ILE A 91 -4.16 -7.83 1.48
C ILE A 91 -4.90 -6.72 2.24
N CYS A 92 -6.23 -6.65 2.10
CA CYS A 92 -7.04 -5.70 2.86
C CYS A 92 -6.90 -5.91 4.36
N THR A 93 -6.84 -7.17 4.81
CA THR A 93 -6.65 -7.50 6.22
C THR A 93 -5.30 -7.00 6.72
N ILE A 94 -4.22 -7.23 5.97
CA ILE A 94 -2.88 -6.72 6.32
C ILE A 94 -2.84 -5.20 6.31
N ALA A 95 -3.46 -4.55 5.32
CA ALA A 95 -3.46 -3.10 5.20
C ALA A 95 -4.24 -2.40 6.32
N ILE A 96 -5.30 -3.04 6.85
CA ILE A 96 -6.17 -2.47 7.90
C ILE A 96 -5.70 -2.87 9.31
N SER A 97 -5.12 -4.06 9.47
CA SER A 97 -4.73 -4.60 10.79
C SER A 97 -3.32 -4.20 11.23
N LEU A 98 -2.62 -3.38 10.45
CA LEU A 98 -1.26 -2.92 10.70
C LEU A 98 -1.25 -1.40 10.87
#